data_AF-A0AAD7R264-F1
#
_entry.id   AF-A0AAD7R264-F1
#
_cell.length_a   1.000
_cell.length_b   1.000
_cell.length_c   1.000
_cell.angle_alpha   90.00
_cell.angle_beta   90.00
_cell.angle_gamma   90.00
#
_symmetry.space_group_name_H-M   'P 1'
#
loop_
_entity.id
_entity.type
_entity.pdbx_description
1 polymer ?
#
loop_
_entity_poly.entity_id
_entity_poly.type
_entity_poly.pdbx_seq_one_letter_code
_entity_poly.pdbx_strand_id
1 'polypeptide(L)'
;MATKSSFLEEELCCSVCSDIFKEPVVLKCSHSFCKVCLQQCWEEKSSRECPLCRRKASMELPQNLALKNIVESYLKQETESESAEKSEARCGLHGEKLLLYCEDDQEPLCVVCQTSKKHRSHRICPVEEAALDLKGELKTVLNPIKEKLERFTKVKQECEKTAEHIRNQAQHTERQVKAEFQKLHQFLRDEEEARLAALRKEEEQKSQKMKEKIETITRHVSTLSDKITAIEKAMQSKDLSLLKTSRNIKERAQCTLQDPQL
;
A
#
# COMPACT_ATOMS: atom_id res chain seq x y z
N MET A 1 16.16 0.55 32.60
CA MET A 1 16.90 1.00 31.40
C MET A 1 16.91 -0.16 30.43
N ALA A 2 16.28 -0.02 29.27
CA ALA A 2 16.32 -1.05 28.23
C ALA A 2 17.78 -1.19 27.80
N THR A 3 18.34 -2.37 28.06
CA THR A 3 19.70 -2.73 27.69
C THR A 3 19.81 -2.62 26.18
N LYS A 4 20.54 -1.61 25.71
CA LYS A 4 20.94 -1.42 24.30
C LYS A 4 21.59 -2.69 23.70
N SER A 5 21.99 -3.64 24.55
CA SER A 5 22.51 -4.97 24.24
C SER A 5 21.51 -5.88 23.51
N SER A 6 20.25 -5.97 23.94
CA SER A 6 19.38 -7.06 23.48
C SER A 6 18.93 -6.91 22.02
N PHE A 7 18.86 -5.68 21.50
CA PHE A 7 18.53 -5.42 20.10
C PHE A 7 19.68 -5.77 19.16
N LEU A 8 20.93 -5.55 19.58
CA LEU A 8 22.12 -5.88 18.80
C LEU A 8 22.40 -7.38 18.81
N GLU A 9 22.06 -8.08 19.89
CA GLU A 9 22.26 -9.52 20.04
C GLU A 9 21.47 -10.31 18.98
N GLU A 10 20.21 -9.97 18.72
CA GLU A 10 19.39 -10.61 17.68
C GLU A 10 19.96 -10.39 16.26
N GLU A 11 20.57 -9.24 15.99
CA GLU A 11 21.20 -8.93 14.69
C GLU A 11 22.56 -9.63 14.50
N LEU A 12 23.18 -10.11 15.59
CA LEU A 12 24.48 -10.81 15.59
C LEU A 12 24.34 -12.34 15.66
N CYS A 13 23.12 -12.87 15.59
CA CYS A 13 22.82 -14.29 15.64
C CYS A 13 22.64 -14.95 14.27
N CYS A 14 23.16 -16.16 14.14
CA CYS A 14 22.98 -17.01 12.97
C CYS A 14 21.58 -17.63 12.96
N SER A 15 20.84 -17.50 11.86
CA SER A 15 19.47 -18.01 11.76
C SER A 15 19.34 -19.54 11.71
N VAL A 16 20.45 -20.29 11.79
CA VAL A 16 20.47 -21.76 11.79
C VAL A 16 20.68 -22.29 13.20
N CYS A 17 21.74 -21.84 13.90
CA CYS A 17 22.00 -22.26 15.29
C CYS A 17 21.37 -21.35 16.34
N SER A 18 20.86 -20.18 15.94
CA SER A 18 20.35 -19.13 16.83
C SER A 18 21.38 -18.61 17.86
N ASP A 19 22.66 -18.86 17.60
CA ASP A 19 23.78 -18.35 18.39
C ASP A 19 24.52 -17.25 17.63
N ILE A 20 25.32 -16.46 18.37
CA ILE A 20 26.24 -15.47 17.82
C ILE A 20 27.11 -16.08 16.70
N PHE A 21 27.27 -15.35 15.59
CA PHE A 21 28.01 -15.85 14.42
C PHE A 21 29.43 -16.32 14.74
N LYS A 22 29.74 -17.57 14.38
CA LYS A 22 31.10 -18.15 14.40
C LYS A 22 31.59 -18.33 12.97
N GLU A 23 32.69 -17.66 12.63
CA GLU A 23 33.24 -17.62 11.27
C GLU A 23 32.15 -17.33 10.21
N PRO A 24 31.49 -16.15 10.26
CA PRO A 24 30.39 -15.85 9.36
C PRO A 24 30.83 -15.88 7.90
N VAL A 25 30.10 -16.60 7.06
CA VAL A 25 30.25 -16.63 5.60
C VAL A 25 29.04 -15.97 4.95
N VAL A 26 29.26 -15.26 3.84
CA VAL A 26 28.21 -14.55 3.10
C VAL A 26 27.95 -15.19 1.75
N LEU A 27 26.68 -15.42 1.45
CA LEU A 27 26.24 -15.94 0.14
C LEU A 27 25.99 -14.79 -0.84
N LYS A 28 25.94 -15.09 -2.16
CA LYS A 28 25.55 -14.12 -3.20
C LYS A 28 24.16 -13.51 -3.01
N CYS A 29 23.31 -14.16 -2.21
CA CYS A 29 22.01 -13.62 -1.82
C CYS A 29 22.07 -12.64 -0.64
N SER A 30 23.28 -12.29 -0.17
CA SER A 30 23.60 -11.41 0.97
C SER A 30 23.21 -11.95 2.35
N HIS A 31 22.70 -13.18 2.46
CA HIS A 31 22.51 -13.83 3.76
C HIS A 31 23.83 -14.36 4.31
N SER A 32 24.01 -14.20 5.62
CA SER A 32 25.18 -14.67 6.36
C SER A 32 24.83 -15.82 7.30
N PHE A 33 25.73 -16.78 7.46
CA PHE A 33 25.58 -17.96 8.31
C PHE A 33 26.93 -18.30 8.95
N CYS A 34 26.94 -19.04 10.07
CA CYS A 34 28.18 -19.68 10.52
C CYS A 34 28.65 -20.67 9.44
N LYS A 35 29.97 -20.72 9.19
CA LYS A 35 30.57 -21.62 8.20
C LYS A 35 30.12 -23.08 8.40
N VAL A 36 30.17 -23.57 9.64
CA VAL A 36 29.77 -24.93 10.01
C VAL A 36 28.28 -25.16 9.79
N CYS A 37 27.42 -24.22 10.20
CA CYS A 37 25.97 -24.32 10.02
C CYS A 37 25.57 -24.45 8.55
N LEU A 38 26.23 -23.68 7.68
CA LEU A 38 25.97 -23.72 6.25
C LEU A 38 26.47 -25.02 5.61
N GLN A 39 27.65 -25.51 6.00
CA GLN A 39 28.19 -26.78 5.53
C GLN A 39 27.29 -27.96 5.91
N GLN A 40 26.86 -28.03 7.18
CA GLN A 40 25.97 -29.07 7.66
C GLN A 40 24.60 -29.05 6.95
N CYS A 41 24.06 -27.85 6.69
CA CYS A 41 22.83 -27.70 5.89
C CYS A 41 22.97 -28.24 4.46
N TRP A 42 24.13 -28.08 3.83
CA TRP A 42 24.39 -28.58 2.48
C TRP A 42 24.62 -30.09 2.44
N GLU A 43 25.27 -30.63 3.47
CA GLU A 43 25.49 -32.07 3.62
C GLU A 43 24.18 -32.83 3.83
N GLU A 44 23.31 -32.32 4.71
CA GLU A 44 22.04 -32.98 5.04
C GLU A 44 21.05 -32.97 3.87
N LYS A 45 20.97 -31.86 3.13
CA LYS A 45 20.00 -31.69 2.03
C LYS A 45 20.53 -32.11 0.67
N SER A 46 21.82 -32.48 0.57
CA SER A 46 22.52 -32.77 -0.69
C SER A 46 22.29 -31.68 -1.77
N SER A 47 22.02 -30.45 -1.35
CA SER A 47 21.72 -29.31 -2.22
C SER A 47 22.40 -28.05 -1.68
N ARG A 48 23.05 -27.32 -2.58
CA ARG A 48 23.79 -26.08 -2.27
C ARG A 48 22.89 -24.87 -2.44
N GLU A 49 21.97 -24.71 -1.50
CA GLU A 49 21.02 -23.61 -1.47
C GLU A 49 21.17 -22.78 -0.19
N CYS A 50 20.76 -21.51 -0.27
CA CYS A 50 20.64 -20.68 0.91
C CYS A 50 19.52 -21.22 1.83
N PRO A 51 19.79 -21.45 3.13
CA PRO A 51 18.78 -21.90 4.09
C PRO A 51 17.56 -20.98 4.21
N LEU A 52 17.73 -19.67 3.96
CA LEU A 52 16.67 -18.67 4.10
C LEU A 52 15.84 -18.47 2.83
N CYS A 53 16.50 -18.25 1.68
CA CYS A 53 15.81 -17.86 0.45
C CYS A 53 15.89 -18.89 -0.68
N ARG A 54 16.51 -20.05 -0.43
CA ARG A 54 16.66 -21.18 -1.37
C ARG A 54 17.36 -20.85 -2.69
N ARG A 55 18.00 -19.69 -2.83
CA ARG A 55 18.84 -19.39 -4.00
C ARG A 55 20.07 -20.30 -4.02
N LYS A 56 20.42 -20.80 -5.21
CA LYS A 56 21.64 -21.60 -5.42
C LYS A 56 22.88 -20.83 -4.96
N ALA A 57 23.67 -21.47 -4.12
CA ALA A 57 24.91 -20.94 -3.59
C ALA A 57 26.11 -21.38 -4.45
N SER A 58 27.18 -20.58 -4.41
CA SER A 58 28.45 -20.90 -5.06
C SER A 58 29.27 -21.87 -4.20
N MET A 59 30.27 -22.52 -4.79
CA MET A 59 31.25 -23.32 -4.02
C MET A 59 32.11 -22.46 -3.11
N GLU A 60 32.36 -21.21 -3.51
CA GLU A 60 33.15 -20.28 -2.73
C GLU A 60 32.31 -19.68 -1.61
N LEU A 61 32.82 -19.82 -0.38
CA LEU A 61 32.23 -19.28 0.85
C LEU A 61 33.12 -18.15 1.38
N PRO A 62 33.03 -16.94 0.82
CA PRO A 62 33.79 -15.81 1.32
C PRO A 62 33.34 -15.46 2.74
N GLN A 63 34.31 -15.19 3.60
CA GLN A 63 34.07 -14.81 4.97
C GLN A 63 33.56 -13.36 5.03
N ASN A 64 32.53 -13.12 5.85
CA ASN A 64 32.04 -11.79 6.13
C ASN A 64 32.91 -11.14 7.22
N LEU A 65 34.03 -10.54 6.80
CA LEU A 65 34.98 -9.91 7.71
C LEU A 65 34.36 -8.76 8.53
N ALA A 66 33.43 -8.01 7.94
CA ALA A 66 32.73 -6.93 8.64
C ALA A 66 31.91 -7.48 9.81
N LEU A 67 31.10 -8.52 9.55
CA LEU A 67 30.29 -9.17 10.59
C LEU A 67 31.16 -9.84 11.66
N LYS A 68 32.27 -10.48 11.25
CA LYS A 68 33.25 -11.04 12.19
C LYS A 68 33.82 -9.97 13.14
N ASN A 69 34.26 -8.83 12.59
CA ASN A 69 34.85 -7.76 13.39
C ASN A 69 33.85 -7.16 14.40
N ILE A 70 32.56 -7.06 14.02
CA ILE A 70 31.50 -6.57 14.90
C ILE A 70 31.26 -7.57 16.04
N VAL A 71 31.13 -8.86 15.74
CA VAL A 71 30.98 -9.92 16.75
C VAL A 71 32.16 -9.97 17.71
N GLU A 72 33.39 -9.86 17.21
CA GLU A 72 34.59 -9.86 18.06
C GLU A 72 34.66 -8.63 18.97
N SER A 73 34.19 -7.48 18.50
CA SER A 73 34.13 -6.25 19.32
C SER A 73 33.07 -6.35 20.41
N TYR A 74 31.92 -6.97 20.09
CA TYR A 74 30.84 -7.22 21.04
C TYR A 74 31.30 -8.13 22.20
N LEU A 75 31.94 -9.26 21.89
CA LEU A 75 32.42 -10.22 22.89
C LEU A 75 33.53 -9.65 23.79
N LYS A 76 34.38 -8.76 23.27
CA LYS A 76 35.38 -8.04 24.06
C LYS A 76 34.74 -7.10 25.08
N GLN A 77 33.64 -6.44 24.72
CA GLN A 77 32.95 -5.51 25.59
C GLN A 77 32.22 -6.23 26.75
N GLU A 78 31.70 -7.44 26.50
CA GLU A 78 31.14 -8.29 27.57
C GLU A 78 32.22 -8.80 28.52
N THR A 79 33.36 -9.28 28.00
CA THR A 79 34.46 -9.83 28.83
C THR A 79 35.19 -8.77 29.65
N GLU A 80 35.32 -7.53 29.16
CA GLU A 80 35.85 -6.41 29.94
C GLU A 80 34.94 -6.01 31.11
N SER A 81 33.62 -6.22 30.98
CA SER A 81 32.62 -5.94 32.02
C SER A 81 32.68 -6.93 33.19
N GLU A 82 33.11 -8.17 32.96
CA GLU A 82 33.26 -9.22 34.00
C GLU A 82 34.51 -9.02 34.88
N SER A 83 35.52 -8.29 34.40
CA SER A 83 36.77 -8.05 35.16
C SER A 83 36.65 -7.01 36.29
N ALA A 84 35.53 -6.27 36.35
CA ALA A 84 35.25 -5.26 37.38
C ALA A 84 34.63 -5.82 38.67
N GLU A 85 34.16 -7.07 38.68
CA GLU A 85 33.40 -7.68 39.79
C GLU A 85 34.21 -8.01 41.05
N LYS A 86 35.53 -7.75 41.08
CA LYS A 86 36.39 -7.89 42.27
C LYS A 86 36.94 -6.57 42.82
N SER A 87 36.27 -5.46 42.56
CA SER A 87 36.52 -4.23 43.30
C SER A 87 35.66 -4.22 44.57
N GLU A 88 36.21 -4.73 45.68
CA GLU A 88 35.53 -4.64 46.99
C GLU A 88 35.31 -3.16 47.35
N ALA A 89 34.04 -2.73 47.38
CA ALA A 89 33.68 -1.37 47.71
C ALA A 89 34.18 -1.00 49.12
N ARG A 90 34.88 0.12 49.23
CA ARG A 90 35.51 0.60 50.48
C ARG A 90 34.85 1.87 50.99
N CYS A 91 34.81 2.02 52.31
CA CYS A 91 34.35 3.21 52.97
C CYS A 91 35.32 4.38 52.71
N GLY A 92 34.84 5.49 52.17
CA GLY A 92 35.66 6.67 51.89
C GLY A 92 36.23 7.36 53.14
N LEU A 93 35.65 7.11 54.32
CA LEU A 93 36.11 7.71 55.59
C LEU A 93 37.15 6.85 56.32
N HIS A 94 37.02 5.52 56.23
CA HIS A 94 37.82 4.59 57.05
C HIS A 94 38.70 3.64 56.22
N GLY A 95 38.54 3.58 54.89
CA GLY A 95 39.28 2.67 54.01
C GLY A 95 38.90 1.18 54.13
N GLU A 96 38.03 0.85 55.08
CA GLU A 96 37.56 -0.51 55.36
C GLU A 96 36.47 -0.97 54.39
N LYS A 97 36.31 -2.29 54.24
CA LYS A 97 35.28 -2.89 53.36
C LYS A 97 33.88 -2.55 53.85
N LEU A 98 32.98 -2.28 52.90
CA LEU A 98 31.55 -2.07 53.16
C LEU A 98 30.85 -3.43 53.20
N LEU A 99 30.61 -3.95 54.39
CA LEU A 99 30.01 -5.27 54.62
C LEU A 99 28.66 -5.20 55.33
N LEU A 100 28.27 -4.02 55.82
CA LEU A 100 27.05 -3.79 56.57
C LEU A 100 26.14 -2.81 55.81
N TYR A 101 24.84 -2.83 56.08
CA TYR A 101 23.86 -1.92 55.51
C TYR A 101 23.00 -1.33 56.63
N CYS A 102 22.86 -0.02 56.66
CA CYS A 102 21.96 0.67 57.58
C CYS A 102 20.57 0.75 56.94
N GLU A 103 19.57 0.12 57.53
CA GLU A 103 18.20 0.14 56.99
C GLU A 103 17.55 1.53 57.14
N ASP A 104 17.82 2.23 58.24
CA ASP A 104 17.25 3.56 58.50
C ASP A 104 17.78 4.64 57.54
N ASP A 105 19.09 4.63 57.28
CA ASP A 105 19.77 5.62 56.42
C ASP A 105 19.89 5.16 54.95
N GLN A 106 19.53 3.91 54.66
CA GLN A 106 19.63 3.25 53.35
C GLN A 106 21.03 3.30 52.72
N GLU A 107 22.09 3.19 53.53
CA GLU A 107 23.48 3.31 53.08
C GLU A 107 24.36 2.13 53.54
N PRO A 108 25.36 1.72 52.72
CA PRO A 108 26.32 0.70 53.12
C PRO A 108 27.34 1.26 54.12
N LEU A 109 27.69 0.45 55.10
CA LEU A 109 28.59 0.77 56.20
C LEU A 109 29.78 -0.19 56.25
N CYS A 110 30.92 0.31 56.74
CA CYS A 110 32.01 -0.53 57.20
C CYS A 110 31.88 -0.83 58.70
N VAL A 111 32.67 -1.77 59.19
CA VAL A 111 32.69 -2.19 60.61
C VAL A 111 32.98 -1.03 61.57
N VAL A 112 33.74 -0.02 61.14
CA VAL A 112 34.03 1.16 61.98
C VAL A 112 32.79 2.07 62.07
N CYS A 113 32.09 2.29 60.95
CA CYS A 113 30.88 3.12 60.91
C CYS A 113 29.78 2.60 61.83
N GLN A 114 29.65 1.28 61.97
CA GLN A 114 28.68 0.65 62.88
C GLN A 114 28.84 1.13 64.33
N THR A 115 30.08 1.31 64.78
CA THR A 115 30.38 1.74 66.17
C THR A 115 30.30 3.25 66.36
N SER A 116 30.10 4.01 65.28
CA SER A 116 30.02 5.47 65.34
C SER A 116 28.76 5.91 66.10
N LYS A 117 28.83 7.13 66.67
CA LYS A 117 27.65 7.74 67.32
C LYS A 117 26.48 7.92 66.36
N LYS A 118 26.72 7.97 65.04
CA LYS A 118 25.69 8.16 64.00
C LYS A 118 24.77 6.94 63.87
N HIS A 119 25.32 5.72 63.93
CA HIS A 119 24.56 4.49 63.68
C HIS A 119 24.32 3.64 64.94
N ARG A 120 24.62 4.18 66.13
CA ARG A 120 24.59 3.43 67.40
C ARG A 120 23.23 2.80 67.75
N SER A 121 22.14 3.39 67.26
CA SER A 121 20.76 2.94 67.50
C SER A 121 20.02 2.56 66.23
N HIS A 122 20.71 2.47 65.09
CA HIS A 122 20.09 2.13 63.81
C HIS A 122 20.05 0.61 63.62
N ARG A 123 19.11 0.16 62.80
CA ARG A 123 18.99 -1.22 62.36
C ARG A 123 20.00 -1.49 61.25
N ILE A 124 20.86 -2.47 61.50
CA ILE A 124 21.99 -2.80 60.64
C ILE A 124 21.97 -4.30 60.37
N CYS A 125 22.13 -4.67 59.10
CA CYS A 125 22.25 -6.06 58.65
C CYS A 125 23.45 -6.21 57.70
N PRO A 126 23.91 -7.44 57.42
CA PRO A 126 24.90 -7.70 56.37
C PRO A 126 24.41 -7.21 55.01
N VAL A 127 25.32 -6.72 54.17
CA VAL A 127 24.99 -6.25 52.80
C VAL A 127 24.34 -7.35 51.98
N GLU A 128 24.73 -8.60 52.18
CA GLU A 128 24.16 -9.75 51.47
C GLU A 128 22.68 -9.94 51.81
N GLU A 129 22.28 -9.76 53.08
CA GLU A 129 20.88 -9.87 53.52
C GLU A 129 20.05 -8.70 52.99
N ALA A 130 20.52 -7.46 53.15
CA ALA A 130 19.86 -6.28 52.60
C ALA A 130 19.67 -6.37 51.07
N ALA A 131 20.69 -6.88 50.36
CA ALA A 131 20.62 -7.07 48.92
C ALA A 131 19.61 -8.16 48.53
N LEU A 132 19.46 -9.22 49.33
CA LEU A 132 18.45 -10.26 49.09
C LEU A 132 17.04 -9.70 49.28
N ASP A 133 16.81 -8.94 50.36
CA ASP A 133 15.51 -8.33 50.65
C ASP A 133 15.12 -7.31 49.57
N LEU A 134 16.03 -6.40 49.22
CA LEU A 134 15.80 -5.43 48.14
C LEU A 134 15.54 -6.12 46.80
N LYS A 135 16.26 -7.19 46.47
CA LYS A 135 15.98 -7.99 45.27
C LYS A 135 14.59 -8.63 45.32
N GLY A 136 14.14 -9.05 46.50
CA GLY A 136 12.78 -9.53 46.74
C GLY A 136 11.73 -8.46 46.44
N GLU A 137 11.89 -7.28 47.04
CA GLU A 137 11.00 -6.12 46.81
C GLU A 137 10.98 -5.67 45.36
N LEU A 138 12.14 -5.58 44.71
CA LEU A 138 12.21 -5.21 43.30
C LEU A 138 11.53 -6.26 42.41
N LYS A 139 11.62 -7.55 42.75
CA LYS A 139 10.90 -8.60 42.03
C LYS A 139 9.39 -8.46 42.17
N THR A 140 8.87 -8.09 43.35
CA THR A 140 7.42 -7.92 43.55
C THR A 140 6.88 -6.74 42.72
N VAL A 141 7.67 -5.66 42.56
CA VAL A 141 7.30 -4.51 41.71
C VAL A 141 7.51 -4.79 40.22
N LEU A 142 8.53 -5.58 39.86
CA LEU A 142 8.89 -5.87 38.47
C LEU A 142 7.80 -6.69 37.75
N ASN A 143 7.21 -7.67 38.42
CA ASN A 143 6.23 -8.58 37.79
C ASN A 143 4.98 -7.84 37.26
N PRO A 144 4.30 -6.98 38.04
CA PRO A 144 3.18 -6.16 37.55
C PRO A 144 3.55 -5.26 36.37
N ILE A 145 4.78 -4.74 36.33
CA ILE A 145 5.26 -3.90 35.23
C ILE A 145 5.41 -4.74 33.95
N LYS A 146 5.96 -5.95 34.04
CA LYS A 146 6.06 -6.88 32.91
C LYS A 146 4.69 -7.26 32.36
N GLU A 147 3.75 -7.63 33.23
CA GLU A 147 2.38 -7.95 32.82
C GLU A 147 1.69 -6.74 32.17
N LYS A 148 1.91 -5.53 32.70
CA LYS A 148 1.37 -4.31 32.09
C LYS A 148 1.98 -4.08 30.70
N LEU A 149 3.29 -4.26 30.53
CA LEU A 149 3.94 -4.16 29.22
C LEU A 149 3.33 -5.14 28.20
N GLU A 150 3.10 -6.39 28.59
CA GLU A 150 2.47 -7.40 27.74
C GLU A 150 1.04 -7.00 27.34
N ARG A 151 0.23 -6.53 28.31
CA ARG A 151 -1.13 -6.05 28.04
C ARG A 151 -1.13 -4.88 27.05
N PHE A 152 -0.27 -3.88 27.27
CA PHE A 152 -0.19 -2.71 26.39
C PHE A 152 0.30 -3.09 24.99
N THR A 153 1.22 -4.05 24.88
CA THR A 153 1.70 -4.56 23.59
C THR A 153 0.57 -5.27 22.84
N LYS A 154 -0.24 -6.09 23.52
CA LYS A 154 -1.40 -6.76 22.91
C LYS A 154 -2.44 -5.76 22.40
N VAL A 155 -2.81 -4.78 23.23
CA VAL A 155 -3.76 -3.73 22.84
C VAL A 155 -3.24 -2.92 21.67
N LYS A 156 -1.95 -2.56 21.67
CA LYS A 156 -1.31 -1.88 20.53
C LYS A 156 -1.48 -2.66 19.23
N GLN A 157 -1.20 -3.97 19.24
CA GLN A 157 -1.35 -4.82 18.06
C GLN A 157 -2.82 -4.92 17.60
N GLU A 158 -3.78 -4.98 18.52
CA GLU A 158 -5.21 -4.96 18.21
C GLU A 158 -5.60 -3.63 17.55
N CYS A 159 -5.16 -2.50 18.10
CA CYS A 159 -5.40 -1.18 17.51
C CYS A 159 -4.79 -1.04 16.11
N GLU A 160 -3.57 -1.53 15.89
CA GLU A 160 -2.91 -1.52 14.58
C GLU A 160 -3.71 -2.30 13.54
N LYS A 161 -4.20 -3.50 13.90
CA LYS A 161 -5.07 -4.32 13.04
C LYS A 161 -6.39 -3.61 12.73
N THR A 162 -7.02 -2.98 13.73
CA THR A 162 -8.26 -2.21 13.52
C THR A 162 -8.03 -1.02 12.58
N ALA A 163 -6.93 -0.28 12.74
CA ALA A 163 -6.60 0.84 11.87
C ALA A 163 -6.36 0.39 10.42
N GLU A 164 -5.68 -0.74 10.22
CA GLU A 164 -5.52 -1.34 8.90
C GLU A 164 -6.86 -1.75 8.27
N HIS A 165 -7.74 -2.38 9.05
CA HIS A 165 -9.08 -2.74 8.59
C HIS A 165 -9.89 -1.52 8.14
N ILE A 166 -9.91 -0.45 8.94
CA ILE A 166 -10.60 0.80 8.61
C ILE A 166 -10.07 1.39 7.29
N ARG A 167 -8.74 1.39 7.10
CA ARG A 167 -8.10 1.88 5.87
C ARG A 167 -8.54 1.06 4.65
N ASN A 168 -8.50 -0.26 4.77
CA ASN A 168 -8.86 -1.18 3.70
C ASN A 168 -10.36 -1.07 3.34
N GLN A 169 -11.22 -0.93 4.36
CA GLN A 169 -12.65 -0.72 4.18
C GLN A 169 -12.93 0.59 3.44
N ALA A 170 -12.32 1.70 3.86
CA ALA A 170 -12.50 3.00 3.21
C ALA A 170 -12.09 2.96 1.73
N GLN A 171 -10.93 2.37 1.41
CA GLN A 171 -10.47 2.20 0.02
C GLN A 171 -11.36 1.27 -0.80
N HIS A 172 -11.95 0.24 -0.18
CA HIS A 172 -12.88 -0.64 -0.85
C HIS A 172 -14.19 0.08 -1.19
N THR A 173 -14.78 0.77 -0.21
CA THR A 173 -16.00 1.56 -0.41
C THR A 173 -15.79 2.66 -1.44
N GLU A 174 -14.66 3.37 -1.42
CA GLU A 174 -14.32 4.37 -2.43
C GLU A 174 -14.30 3.77 -3.85
N ARG A 175 -13.69 2.58 -4.01
CA ARG A 175 -13.68 1.86 -5.29
C ARG A 175 -15.08 1.47 -5.74
N GLN A 176 -15.93 0.99 -4.83
CA GLN A 176 -17.32 0.65 -5.14
C GLN A 176 -18.11 1.87 -5.58
N VAL A 177 -18.02 2.99 -4.85
CA VAL A 177 -18.67 4.25 -5.22
C VAL A 177 -18.23 4.69 -6.62
N LYS A 178 -16.92 4.72 -6.89
CA LYS A 178 -16.41 5.07 -8.23
C LYS A 178 -16.95 4.15 -9.32
N ALA A 179 -17.01 2.85 -9.08
CA ALA A 179 -17.51 1.87 -10.04
C ALA A 179 -19.00 2.08 -10.36
N GLU A 180 -19.84 2.34 -9.35
CA GLU A 180 -21.27 2.61 -9.57
C GLU A 180 -21.51 3.91 -10.35
N PHE A 181 -20.75 4.97 -10.04
CA PHE A 181 -20.82 6.21 -10.81
C PHE A 181 -20.33 6.03 -12.26
N GLN A 182 -19.30 5.22 -12.50
CA GLN A 182 -18.86 4.89 -13.85
C GLN A 182 -19.94 4.17 -14.66
N LYS A 183 -20.67 3.23 -14.05
CA LYS A 183 -21.82 2.57 -14.68
C LYS A 183 -22.92 3.57 -15.03
N LEU A 184 -23.24 4.49 -14.12
CA LEU A 184 -24.24 5.53 -14.37
C LEU A 184 -23.81 6.44 -15.53
N HIS A 185 -22.55 6.87 -15.56
CA HIS A 185 -22.03 7.68 -16.67
C HIS A 185 -22.05 6.93 -18.00
N GLN A 186 -21.76 5.63 -18.02
CA GLN A 186 -21.85 4.83 -19.22
C GLN A 186 -23.30 4.74 -19.71
N PHE A 187 -24.24 4.44 -18.81
CA PHE A 187 -25.67 4.43 -19.13
C PHE A 187 -26.14 5.74 -19.74
N LEU A 188 -25.74 6.89 -19.19
CA LEU A 188 -26.10 8.19 -19.73
C LEU A 188 -25.55 8.43 -21.14
N ARG A 189 -24.30 8.03 -21.41
CA ARG A 189 -23.71 8.13 -22.74
C ARG A 189 -24.44 7.25 -23.75
N ASP A 190 -24.74 6.02 -23.37
CA ASP A 190 -25.44 5.06 -24.23
C ASP A 190 -26.86 5.56 -24.57
N GLU A 191 -27.59 6.09 -23.57
CA GLU A 191 -28.92 6.67 -23.77
C GLU A 191 -28.85 7.94 -24.65
N GLU A 192 -27.88 8.82 -24.43
CA GLU A 192 -27.67 10.01 -25.27
C GLU A 192 -27.40 9.63 -26.73
N GLU A 193 -26.49 8.69 -26.98
CA GLU A 193 -26.17 8.20 -28.32
C GLU A 193 -27.41 7.59 -29.00
N ALA A 194 -28.17 6.76 -28.28
CA ALA A 194 -29.39 6.15 -28.80
C ALA A 194 -30.44 7.21 -29.19
N ARG A 195 -30.61 8.26 -28.37
CA ARG A 195 -31.54 9.36 -28.65
C ARG A 195 -31.12 10.19 -29.85
N LEU A 196 -29.84 10.51 -29.96
CA LEU A 196 -29.29 11.24 -31.11
C LEU A 196 -29.40 10.41 -32.40
N ALA A 197 -29.17 9.10 -32.34
CA ALA A 197 -29.33 8.21 -33.49
C ALA A 197 -30.80 8.16 -33.95
N ALA A 198 -31.75 8.06 -33.01
CA ALA A 198 -33.18 8.08 -33.32
C ALA A 198 -33.59 9.41 -33.99
N LEU A 199 -33.10 10.54 -33.47
CA LEU A 199 -33.34 11.86 -34.05
C LEU A 199 -32.81 11.97 -35.49
N ARG A 200 -31.56 11.54 -35.74
CA ARG A 200 -30.97 11.55 -37.09
C ARG A 200 -31.76 10.70 -38.07
N LYS A 201 -32.23 9.53 -37.64
CA LYS A 201 -33.08 8.66 -38.47
C LYS A 201 -34.41 9.33 -38.81
N GLU A 202 -35.03 10.01 -37.85
CA GLU A 202 -36.26 10.77 -38.09
C GLU A 202 -36.04 11.93 -39.06
N GLU A 203 -34.93 12.68 -38.89
CA GLU A 203 -34.51 13.76 -39.79
C GLU A 203 -34.34 13.25 -41.23
N GLU A 204 -33.61 12.15 -41.41
CA GLU A 204 -33.37 11.54 -42.73
C GLU A 204 -34.67 11.10 -43.39
N GLN A 205 -35.55 10.42 -42.65
CA GLN A 205 -36.86 9.99 -43.15
C GLN A 205 -37.74 11.17 -43.58
N LYS A 206 -37.79 12.24 -42.78
CA LYS A 206 -38.56 13.45 -43.12
C LYS A 206 -37.97 14.17 -44.33
N SER A 207 -36.64 14.29 -44.38
CA SER A 207 -35.92 14.91 -45.49
C SER A 207 -36.14 14.17 -46.79
N GLN A 208 -36.08 12.84 -46.77
CA GLN A 208 -36.32 12.01 -47.94
C GLN A 208 -37.77 12.14 -48.46
N LYS A 209 -38.76 12.11 -47.57
CA LYS A 209 -40.17 12.37 -47.94
C LYS A 209 -40.36 13.76 -48.57
N MET A 210 -39.68 14.77 -48.04
CA MET A 210 -39.74 16.12 -48.61
C MET A 210 -39.08 16.18 -49.99
N LYS A 211 -37.94 15.49 -50.17
CA LYS A 211 -37.25 15.39 -51.47
C LYS A 211 -38.15 14.77 -52.53
N GLU A 212 -38.86 13.68 -52.22
CA GLU A 212 -39.82 13.03 -53.13
C GLU A 212 -40.99 13.96 -53.49
N LYS A 213 -41.51 14.73 -52.53
CA LYS A 213 -42.52 15.77 -52.78
C LYS A 213 -41.97 16.85 -53.73
N ILE A 214 -40.75 17.34 -53.49
CA ILE A 214 -40.09 18.35 -54.33
C ILE A 214 -39.87 17.83 -55.76
N GLU A 215 -39.40 16.60 -55.92
CA GLU A 215 -39.19 15.98 -57.24
C GLU A 215 -40.52 15.84 -58.00
N THR A 216 -41.59 15.46 -57.31
CA THR A 216 -42.93 15.40 -57.88
C THR A 216 -43.43 16.77 -58.34
N ILE A 217 -43.30 17.80 -57.51
CA ILE A 217 -43.69 19.18 -57.85
C ILE A 217 -42.83 19.70 -59.00
N THR A 218 -41.53 19.45 -59.00
CA THR A 218 -40.60 19.87 -60.07
C THR A 218 -41.03 19.28 -61.41
N ARG A 219 -41.42 18.00 -61.44
CA ARG A 219 -41.96 17.36 -62.65
C ARG A 219 -43.27 18.00 -63.12
N HIS A 220 -44.16 18.36 -62.20
CA HIS A 220 -45.39 19.09 -62.54
C HIS A 220 -45.09 20.48 -63.11
N VAL A 221 -44.17 21.23 -62.50
CA VAL A 221 -43.72 22.55 -62.98
C VAL A 221 -43.14 22.45 -64.39
N SER A 222 -42.26 21.48 -64.67
CA SER A 222 -41.71 21.29 -66.02
C SER A 222 -42.80 20.97 -67.04
N THR A 223 -43.72 20.05 -66.70
CA THR A 223 -44.85 19.68 -67.59
C THR A 223 -45.74 20.88 -67.92
N LEU A 224 -46.04 21.71 -66.92
CA LEU A 224 -46.82 22.92 -67.11
C LEU A 224 -46.05 23.96 -67.94
N SER A 225 -44.75 24.13 -67.67
CA SER A 225 -43.88 25.06 -68.42
C SER A 225 -43.77 24.68 -69.90
N ASP A 226 -43.64 23.38 -70.21
CA ASP A 226 -43.61 22.87 -71.58
C ASP A 226 -44.94 23.11 -72.30
N LYS A 227 -46.07 22.88 -71.61
CA LYS A 227 -47.41 23.18 -72.13
C LYS A 227 -47.57 24.67 -72.43
N ILE A 228 -47.19 25.55 -71.50
CA ILE A 228 -47.23 27.01 -71.66
C ILE A 228 -46.41 27.42 -72.88
N THR A 229 -45.15 27.00 -72.95
CA THR A 229 -44.23 27.32 -74.06
C THR A 229 -44.79 26.85 -75.40
N ALA A 230 -45.38 25.65 -75.46
CA ALA A 230 -46.00 25.12 -76.67
C ALA A 230 -47.22 25.95 -77.12
N ILE A 231 -48.03 26.42 -76.18
CA ILE A 231 -49.19 27.29 -76.46
C ILE A 231 -48.71 28.67 -76.92
N GLU A 232 -47.76 29.29 -76.22
CA GLU A 232 -47.20 30.60 -76.59
C GLU A 232 -46.57 30.58 -77.99
N LYS A 233 -45.80 29.52 -78.31
CA LYS A 233 -45.21 29.34 -79.64
C LYS A 233 -46.28 29.18 -80.73
N ALA A 234 -47.36 28.45 -80.42
CA ALA A 234 -48.46 28.31 -81.36
C ALA A 234 -49.17 29.66 -81.60
N MET A 235 -49.36 30.47 -80.54
CA MET A 235 -49.93 31.83 -80.65
C MET A 235 -49.09 32.78 -81.52
N GLN A 236 -47.77 32.55 -81.63
CA GLN A 236 -46.88 33.33 -82.50
C GLN A 236 -46.84 32.83 -83.96
N SER A 237 -47.51 31.73 -84.28
CA SER A 237 -47.52 31.17 -85.64
C SER A 237 -48.49 31.90 -86.58
N LYS A 238 -48.26 31.83 -87.89
CA LYS A 238 -49.13 32.46 -88.91
C LYS A 238 -50.56 31.92 -88.83
N ASP A 239 -51.58 32.76 -89.02
CA ASP A 239 -53.01 32.46 -88.81
C ASP A 239 -53.50 31.13 -89.41
N LEU A 240 -53.17 30.85 -90.68
CA LEU A 240 -53.57 29.60 -91.35
C LEU A 240 -52.95 28.35 -90.68
N SER A 241 -51.76 28.48 -90.10
CA SER A 241 -51.02 27.42 -89.41
C SER A 241 -51.63 27.13 -88.04
N LEU A 242 -51.97 28.20 -87.31
CA LEU A 242 -52.67 28.16 -86.04
C LEU A 242 -54.05 27.52 -86.18
N LEU A 243 -54.82 27.91 -87.20
CA LEU A 243 -56.16 27.34 -87.47
C LEU A 243 -56.09 25.84 -87.79
N LYS A 244 -55.12 25.41 -88.61
CA LYS A 244 -54.88 23.98 -88.93
C LYS A 244 -54.54 23.13 -87.71
N THR A 245 -53.87 23.71 -86.69
CA THR A 245 -53.43 23.00 -85.48
C THR A 245 -54.28 23.31 -84.24
N SER A 246 -55.35 24.10 -84.40
CA SER A 246 -56.20 24.61 -83.30
C SER A 246 -56.78 23.52 -82.39
N ARG A 247 -57.19 22.37 -82.94
CA ARG A 247 -57.68 21.23 -82.15
C ARG A 247 -56.58 20.68 -81.22
N ASN A 248 -55.38 20.44 -81.75
CA ASN A 248 -54.26 19.89 -80.99
C ASN A 248 -53.77 20.84 -79.88
N ILE A 249 -53.83 22.15 -80.13
CA ILE A 249 -53.46 23.18 -79.14
C ILE A 249 -54.47 23.18 -77.98
N LYS A 250 -55.77 23.12 -78.28
CA LYS A 250 -56.84 23.06 -77.26
C LYS A 250 -56.76 21.79 -76.41
N GLU A 251 -56.46 20.65 -77.01
CA GLU A 251 -56.21 19.39 -76.27
C GLU A 251 -54.97 19.51 -75.38
N ARG A 252 -53.87 20.09 -75.88
CA ARG A 252 -52.67 20.34 -75.05
C ARG A 252 -52.90 21.32 -73.91
N ALA A 253 -53.79 22.31 -74.10
CA ALA A 253 -54.13 23.31 -73.10
C ALA A 253 -54.99 22.77 -71.95
N GLN A 254 -55.61 21.59 -72.09
CA GLN A 254 -56.28 20.95 -70.97
C GLN A 254 -55.26 20.55 -69.89
N CYS A 255 -55.48 21.07 -68.68
CA CYS A 255 -54.71 20.74 -67.50
C CYS A 255 -55.52 19.78 -66.62
N THR A 256 -54.99 18.59 -66.38
CA THR A 256 -55.60 17.53 -65.55
C THR A 256 -54.76 17.23 -64.30
N LEU A 257 -53.71 18.00 -64.05
CA LEU A 257 -52.86 17.83 -62.87
C LEU A 257 -53.64 18.28 -61.62
N GLN A 258 -53.57 17.48 -60.56
CA GLN A 258 -54.11 17.86 -59.27
C GLN A 258 -53.23 18.91 -58.59
N ASP A 259 -53.86 19.77 -57.81
CA ASP A 259 -53.17 20.78 -57.01
C ASP A 259 -52.26 20.11 -55.96
N PRO A 260 -51.08 20.69 -55.68
CA PRO A 260 -50.19 20.16 -54.66
C PRO A 260 -50.87 20.15 -53.29
N GLN A 261 -50.84 19.00 -52.60
CA GLN A 261 -51.26 18.91 -51.20
C GLN A 261 -50.05 19.20 -50.29
N LEU A 262 -50.18 20.23 -49.44
CA LEU A 262 -49.18 20.64 -48.45
C LEU A 262 -49.08 19.62 -47.30
#